data_AF-A0A7S1AUH5-F1
#
_entry.id   AF-A0A7S1AUH5-F1
#
_cell.length_a   1.000
_cell.length_b   1.000
_cell.length_c   1.000
_cell.angle_alpha   90.00
_cell.angle_beta   90.00
_cell.angle_gamma   90.00
#
_symmetry.space_group_name_H-M   'P 1'
#
loop_
_entity.id
_entity.type
_entity.pdbx_description
1 polymer ?
#
loop_
_entity_poly.entity_id
_entity_poly.type
_entity_poly.pdbx_seq_one_letter_code
_entity_poly.pdbx_strand_id
1 'polypeptide(L)'
;MQGPPELQGQGQTGIAKNCTWKILFFSAAVCVLAAGIISIVMIVASFEWAPLTLTSEVYLVIFGLMMVVLDFPIPHPNRFLAQIRINIYKFGLFMTRFTGRGLWYCFLGTLVWMALCDQDKSFVGNLLGYCLGLYPVLLGIVTFVYGLFFSTKLN
;
A
#
# COMPACT_ATOMS: atom_id res chain seq x y z
N MET A 1 17.39 38.59 -12.88
CA MET A 1 17.53 38.33 -11.43
C MET A 1 17.65 36.83 -11.24
N GLN A 2 18.88 36.32 -11.20
CA GLN A 2 19.17 34.91 -10.95
C GLN A 2 19.17 34.72 -9.43
N GLY A 3 18.24 33.90 -8.92
CA GLY A 3 18.22 33.53 -7.50
C GLY A 3 19.45 32.71 -7.12
N PRO A 4 19.86 32.73 -5.84
CA PRO A 4 21.04 32.02 -5.38
C PRO A 4 20.93 30.50 -5.65
N PRO A 5 21.97 29.86 -6.21
CA PRO A 5 21.93 28.45 -6.65
C PRO A 5 21.82 27.43 -5.51
N GLU A 6 22.02 27.86 -4.26
CA GLU A 6 22.05 26.97 -3.08
C GLU A 6 20.66 26.54 -2.60
N LEU A 7 19.60 27.28 -2.95
CA LEU A 7 18.22 26.96 -2.53
C LEU A 7 17.51 25.97 -3.46
N GLN A 8 18.04 25.69 -4.64
CA GLN A 8 17.44 24.73 -5.58
C GLN A 8 17.80 23.27 -5.23
N GLY A 9 18.98 23.01 -4.67
CA GLY A 9 19.45 21.66 -4.32
C GLY A 9 18.74 21.02 -3.12
N GLN A 10 18.42 21.80 -2.08
CA GLN A 10 17.71 21.30 -0.89
C GLN A 10 16.21 21.07 -1.14
N GLY A 11 15.59 21.90 -1.99
CA GLY A 11 14.20 21.70 -2.44
C GLY A 11 14.06 20.48 -3.36
N GLN A 12 15.00 20.28 -4.29
CA GLN A 12 14.99 19.13 -5.19
C GLN A 12 15.25 17.80 -4.47
N THR A 13 16.15 17.76 -3.48
CA THR A 13 16.38 16.54 -2.69
C THR A 13 15.20 16.22 -1.76
N GLY A 14 14.54 17.22 -1.17
CA GLY A 14 13.30 17.03 -0.40
C GLY A 14 12.13 16.54 -1.27
N ILE A 15 11.95 17.11 -2.46
CA ILE A 15 10.90 16.70 -3.41
C ILE A 15 11.19 15.31 -3.99
N ALA A 16 12.44 15.02 -4.38
CA ALA A 16 12.84 13.72 -4.90
C ALA A 16 12.64 12.62 -3.84
N LYS A 17 13.06 12.86 -2.59
CA LYS A 17 12.88 11.92 -1.48
C LYS A 17 11.39 11.65 -1.22
N ASN A 18 10.55 12.69 -1.20
CA ASN A 18 9.09 12.53 -1.09
C ASN A 18 8.49 11.77 -2.28
N CYS A 19 9.05 11.92 -3.49
CA CYS A 19 8.62 11.20 -4.67
C CYS A 19 9.01 9.71 -4.59
N THR A 20 10.24 9.41 -4.18
CA THR A 20 10.72 8.03 -3.97
C THR A 20 9.86 7.30 -2.95
N TRP A 21 9.55 7.92 -1.80
CA TRP A 21 8.67 7.31 -0.79
C TRP A 21 7.27 7.04 -1.34
N LYS A 22 6.67 7.99 -2.08
CA LYS A 22 5.35 7.79 -2.71
C LYS A 22 5.34 6.65 -3.73
N ILE A 23 6.39 6.51 -4.53
CA ILE A 23 6.51 5.43 -5.51
C ILE A 23 6.65 4.07 -4.81
N LEU A 24 7.39 4.00 -3.71
CA LEU A 24 7.50 2.77 -2.91
C LEU A 24 6.15 2.34 -2.33
N PHE A 25 5.38 3.28 -1.78
CA PHE A 25 4.02 3.03 -1.31
C PHE A 25 3.09 2.60 -2.44
N PHE A 26 3.16 3.29 -3.59
CA PHE A 26 2.37 2.93 -4.77
C PHE A 26 2.67 1.51 -5.25
N SER A 27 3.95 1.15 -5.34
CA SER A 27 4.38 -0.21 -5.70
C SER A 27 3.85 -1.24 -4.72
N ALA A 28 3.90 -0.98 -3.41
CA ALA A 28 3.36 -1.89 -2.41
C ALA A 28 1.84 -2.05 -2.54
N ALA A 29 1.11 -0.96 -2.79
CA ALA A 29 -0.34 -1.00 -3.01
C ALA A 29 -0.71 -1.82 -4.25
N VAL A 30 0.05 -1.70 -5.35
CA VAL A 30 -0.14 -2.51 -6.56
C VAL A 30 0.15 -3.98 -6.29
N CYS A 31 1.19 -4.31 -5.51
CA CYS A 31 1.47 -5.69 -5.10
C CYS A 31 0.31 -6.29 -4.30
N VAL A 32 -0.24 -5.56 -3.32
CA VAL A 32 -1.39 -6.03 -2.53
C VAL A 32 -2.62 -6.23 -3.42
N LEU A 33 -2.90 -5.30 -4.33
CA LEU A 33 -4.02 -5.42 -5.26
C LEU A 33 -3.86 -6.63 -6.19
N ALA A 34 -2.67 -6.83 -6.76
CA ALA A 34 -2.37 -7.95 -7.63
C ALA A 34 -2.50 -9.29 -6.89
N ALA A 35 -2.00 -9.38 -5.65
CA ALA A 35 -2.13 -10.56 -4.82
C ALA A 35 -3.60 -10.93 -4.53
N GLY A 36 -4.45 -9.94 -4.21
CA GLY A 36 -5.87 -10.19 -4.00
C GLY A 36 -6.60 -10.67 -5.26
N ILE A 37 -6.27 -10.09 -6.42
CA ILE A 37 -6.85 -10.53 -7.70
C ILE A 37 -6.44 -11.97 -8.01
N ILE A 38 -5.16 -12.29 -7.84
CA ILE A 38 -4.64 -13.66 -8.05
C ILE A 38 -5.37 -14.64 -7.13
N SER A 39 -5.56 -14.28 -5.86
CA SER A 39 -6.22 -15.13 -4.88
C SER A 39 -7.69 -15.39 -5.23
N ILE A 40 -8.44 -14.38 -5.66
CA ILE A 40 -9.82 -14.57 -6.15
C ILE A 40 -9.85 -15.50 -7.37
N VAL A 41 -8.92 -15.33 -8.32
CA VAL A 41 -8.83 -16.20 -9.50
C VAL A 41 -8.55 -17.65 -9.10
N MET A 42 -7.70 -17.88 -8.09
CA MET A 42 -7.38 -19.22 -7.58
C MET A 42 -8.58 -19.89 -6.88
N ILE A 43 -9.34 -19.15 -6.06
CA ILE A 43 -10.59 -19.66 -5.46
C ILE A 43 -11.60 -20.03 -6.55
N VAL A 44 -11.78 -19.17 -7.55
CA VAL A 44 -12.73 -19.44 -8.65
C VAL A 44 -12.31 -20.64 -9.50
N ALA A 45 -11.00 -20.79 -9.75
CA ALA A 45 -10.46 -21.91 -10.52
C ALA A 45 -10.54 -23.25 -9.77
N SER A 46 -10.43 -23.25 -8.44
CA SER A 46 -10.48 -24.46 -7.59
C SER A 46 -11.90 -24.94 -7.28
N PHE A 47 -12.95 -24.17 -7.62
CA PHE A 47 -14.36 -24.50 -7.38
C PHE A 47 -14.70 -24.90 -5.93
N GLU A 48 -13.92 -24.41 -4.96
CA GLU A 48 -14.12 -24.71 -3.55
C GLU A 48 -15.08 -23.70 -2.90
N TRP A 49 -16.16 -24.18 -2.30
CA TRP A 49 -17.16 -23.33 -1.65
C TRP A 49 -16.68 -22.86 -0.27
N ALA A 50 -15.83 -21.83 -0.26
CA ALA A 50 -15.30 -21.19 0.95
C ALA A 50 -15.72 -19.70 1.04
N PRO A 51 -16.95 -19.38 1.51
CA PRO A 51 -17.49 -18.02 1.49
C PRO A 51 -16.74 -17.05 2.42
N LEU A 52 -16.15 -17.56 3.50
CA LEU A 52 -15.35 -16.76 4.43
C LEU A 52 -14.04 -16.29 3.79
N THR A 53 -13.32 -17.20 3.11
CA THR A 53 -12.09 -16.88 2.38
C THR A 53 -12.35 -15.90 1.24
N LEU A 54 -13.44 -16.09 0.50
CA LEU A 54 -13.85 -15.15 -0.55
C LEU A 54 -14.09 -13.73 0.01
N THR A 55 -14.69 -13.63 1.20
CA THR A 55 -14.97 -12.34 1.84
C THR A 55 -13.69 -11.62 2.24
N SER A 56 -12.69 -12.34 2.76
CA SER A 56 -11.37 -11.75 3.07
C SER A 56 -10.61 -11.32 1.81
N GLU A 57 -10.73 -12.06 0.70
CA GLU A 57 -10.09 -11.66 -0.57
C GLU A 57 -10.74 -10.41 -1.18
N VAL A 58 -12.07 -10.34 -1.18
CA VAL A 58 -12.79 -9.14 -1.65
C VAL A 58 -12.43 -7.92 -0.81
N TYR A 59 -12.32 -8.09 0.51
CA TYR A 59 -11.80 -7.04 1.40
C TYR A 59 -10.40 -6.62 0.96
N LEU A 60 -9.49 -7.57 0.74
CA LEU A 60 -8.11 -7.28 0.33
C LEU A 60 -8.04 -6.51 -1.00
N VAL A 61 -8.87 -6.84 -1.97
CA VAL A 61 -8.96 -6.12 -3.26
C VAL A 61 -9.52 -4.71 -3.09
N ILE A 62 -10.59 -4.53 -2.30
CA ILE A 62 -11.17 -3.20 -2.05
C ILE A 62 -10.15 -2.29 -1.35
N PHE A 63 -9.48 -2.80 -0.32
CA PHE A 63 -8.48 -2.04 0.41
C PHE A 63 -7.19 -1.83 -0.38
N GLY A 64 -6.76 -2.81 -1.18
CA GLY A 64 -5.65 -2.64 -2.13
C GLY A 64 -5.94 -1.54 -3.16
N LEU A 65 -7.15 -1.53 -3.73
CA LEU A 65 -7.58 -0.51 -4.69
C LEU A 65 -7.65 0.88 -4.04
N MET A 66 -8.18 0.98 -2.82
CA MET A 66 -8.17 2.22 -2.06
C MET A 66 -6.74 2.74 -1.85
N MET A 67 -5.77 1.87 -1.54
CA MET A 67 -4.37 2.25 -1.35
C MET A 67 -3.72 2.72 -2.66
N VAL A 68 -4.01 2.06 -3.79
CA VAL A 68 -3.53 2.48 -5.12
C VAL A 68 -4.03 3.89 -5.45
N VAL A 69 -5.29 4.19 -5.16
CA VAL A 69 -5.86 5.54 -5.38
C VAL A 69 -5.26 6.58 -4.43
N LEU A 70 -5.00 6.22 -3.19
CA LEU A 70 -4.42 7.12 -2.18
C LEU A 70 -2.96 7.46 -2.46
N ASP A 71 -2.17 6.46 -2.89
CA ASP A 71 -0.73 6.59 -3.11
C ASP A 71 -0.37 6.89 -4.57
N PHE A 72 -1.35 7.21 -5.40
CA PHE A 72 -1.13 7.60 -6.79
C PHE A 72 -0.20 8.83 -6.89
N PRO A 73 0.98 8.70 -7.54
CA PRO A 73 2.01 9.75 -7.52
C PRO A 73 1.72 10.91 -8.48
N ILE A 74 0.71 10.80 -9.35
CA ILE A 74 0.48 11.76 -10.44
C ILE A 74 -0.46 12.91 -10.01
N PRO A 75 -0.05 14.19 -10.19
CA PRO A 75 -0.97 15.32 -10.10
C PRO A 75 -1.90 15.31 -11.32
N HIS A 76 -3.13 14.81 -11.15
CA HIS A 76 -4.10 14.77 -12.25
C HIS A 76 -4.77 16.13 -12.49
N PRO A 77 -4.88 16.58 -13.75
CA PRO A 77 -5.64 17.77 -14.12
C PRO A 77 -7.17 17.56 -14.10
N ASN A 78 -7.66 16.33 -13.84
CA ASN A 78 -9.07 15.98 -13.98
C ASN A 78 -9.84 16.10 -12.66
N ARG A 79 -10.87 16.97 -12.63
CA ARG A 79 -11.60 17.37 -11.39
C ARG A 79 -12.31 16.22 -10.68
N PHE A 80 -12.74 15.20 -11.42
CA PHE A 80 -13.47 14.05 -10.87
C PHE A 80 -12.58 13.15 -10.01
N LEU A 81 -11.36 12.85 -10.49
CA LEU A 81 -10.36 12.08 -9.73
C LEU A 81 -9.90 12.83 -8.47
N ALA A 82 -9.82 14.17 -8.56
CA ALA A 82 -9.50 15.00 -7.41
C ALA A 82 -10.59 14.94 -6.31
N GLN A 83 -11.87 14.92 -6.67
CA GLN A 83 -12.98 14.81 -5.71
C GLN A 83 -13.04 13.42 -5.04
N ILE A 84 -12.85 12.34 -5.82
CA ILE A 84 -12.77 10.98 -5.26
C ILE A 84 -11.59 10.90 -4.28
N ARG A 85 -10.41 11.41 -4.67
CA ARG A 85 -9.26 11.47 -3.78
C ARG A 85 -9.57 12.24 -2.50
N ILE A 86 -10.20 13.41 -2.57
CA ILE A 86 -10.53 14.21 -1.38
C ILE A 86 -11.46 13.43 -0.44
N ASN A 87 -12.48 12.76 -0.96
CA ASN A 87 -13.38 11.94 -0.14
C ASN A 87 -12.65 10.76 0.51
N ILE A 88 -11.85 10.02 -0.26
CA ILE A 88 -11.05 8.91 0.28
C ILE A 88 -10.00 9.43 1.25
N TYR A 89 -9.39 10.60 1.02
CA TYR A 89 -8.51 11.22 2.00
C TYR A 89 -9.27 11.60 3.26
N LYS A 90 -10.53 12.04 3.19
CA LYS A 90 -11.32 12.41 4.38
C LYS A 90 -11.65 11.21 5.27
N PHE A 91 -12.08 10.10 4.66
CA PHE A 91 -12.40 8.85 5.37
C PHE A 91 -11.13 8.03 5.70
N GLY A 92 -10.20 7.98 4.77
CA GLY A 92 -8.92 7.32 4.89
C GLY A 92 -7.98 8.01 5.88
N LEU A 93 -7.96 9.35 5.98
CA LEU A 93 -7.22 10.03 7.07
C LEU A 93 -7.75 9.61 8.42
N PHE A 94 -9.06 9.43 8.57
CA PHE A 94 -9.61 9.03 9.87
C PHE A 94 -9.10 7.65 10.27
N MET A 95 -9.22 6.64 9.41
CA MET A 95 -8.69 5.29 9.69
C MET A 95 -7.16 5.23 9.80
N THR A 96 -6.44 5.89 8.89
CA THR A 96 -4.97 5.85 8.85
C THR A 96 -4.31 6.78 9.88
N ARG A 97 -5.03 7.74 10.47
CA ARG A 97 -4.51 8.56 11.58
C ARG A 97 -4.61 7.88 12.93
N PHE A 98 -5.59 6.99 13.13
CA PHE A 98 -5.64 6.14 14.32
C PHE A 98 -4.67 4.95 14.26
N THR A 99 -4.46 4.39 13.07
CA THR A 99 -3.65 3.16 12.89
C THR A 99 -2.21 3.45 12.45
N GLY A 100 -1.98 4.60 11.81
CA GLY A 100 -0.71 4.90 11.12
C GLY A 100 -0.62 4.18 9.77
N ARG A 101 -0.06 4.85 8.76
CA ARG A 101 0.13 4.27 7.42
C ARG A 101 1.00 3.01 7.42
N GLY A 102 2.02 2.93 8.29
CA GLY A 102 2.93 1.77 8.34
C GLY A 102 2.28 0.51 8.88
N LEU A 103 1.49 0.63 9.97
CA LEU A 103 0.81 -0.51 10.58
C LEU A 103 -0.27 -1.08 9.64
N TRP A 104 -0.90 -0.21 8.85
CA TRP A 104 -1.82 -0.61 7.79
C TRP A 104 -1.16 -1.48 6.71
N TYR A 105 0.04 -1.11 6.25
CA TYR A 105 0.80 -1.91 5.29
C TYR A 105 1.29 -3.24 5.89
N CYS A 106 1.66 -3.28 7.17
CA CYS A 106 1.95 -4.53 7.87
C CYS A 106 0.72 -5.46 7.89
N PHE A 107 -0.45 -4.91 8.24
CA PHE A 107 -1.70 -5.68 8.30
C PHE A 107 -2.08 -6.23 6.92
N LEU A 108 -2.10 -5.39 5.88
CA LEU A 108 -2.38 -5.84 4.52
C LEU A 108 -1.35 -6.86 4.02
N GLY A 109 -0.07 -6.67 4.33
CA GLY A 109 0.98 -7.63 3.97
C GLY A 109 0.80 -8.99 4.65
N THR A 110 0.38 -9.02 5.92
CA THR A 110 0.04 -10.27 6.61
C THR A 110 -1.23 -10.94 6.07
N LEU A 111 -2.20 -10.17 5.58
CA LEU A 111 -3.37 -10.74 4.92
C LEU A 111 -3.03 -11.32 3.54
N VAL A 112 -2.18 -10.64 2.75
CA VAL A 112 -1.65 -11.16 1.48
C VAL A 112 -0.91 -12.48 1.71
N TRP A 113 -0.10 -12.51 2.77
CA TRP A 113 0.59 -13.73 3.18
C TRP A 113 -0.37 -14.88 3.42
N MET A 114 -1.39 -14.65 4.24
CA MET A 114 -2.40 -15.64 4.58
C MET A 114 -3.19 -16.10 3.36
N ALA A 115 -3.62 -15.15 2.51
CA ALA A 115 -4.36 -15.40 1.27
C ALA A 115 -3.61 -16.35 0.32
N LEU A 116 -2.34 -16.06 0.04
CA LEU A 116 -1.55 -16.85 -0.91
C LEU A 116 -1.06 -18.19 -0.34
N CYS A 117 -0.67 -18.23 0.94
CA CYS A 117 -0.22 -19.49 1.56
C CYS A 117 -1.35 -20.49 1.81
N ASP A 118 -2.58 -20.02 2.00
CA ASP A 118 -3.73 -20.90 2.22
C ASP A 118 -4.23 -21.54 0.91
N GLN A 119 -4.19 -20.80 -0.20
CA GLN A 119 -4.81 -21.21 -1.47
C GLN A 119 -3.91 -22.02 -2.39
N ASP A 120 -2.59 -21.83 -2.36
CA ASP A 120 -1.69 -22.53 -3.27
C ASP A 120 -0.50 -23.18 -2.55
N LYS A 121 -0.50 -24.53 -2.52
CA LYS A 121 0.62 -25.34 -2.00
C LYS A 121 1.73 -25.53 -3.02
N SER A 122 1.57 -25.03 -4.25
CA SER A 122 2.61 -25.08 -5.27
C SER A 122 3.83 -24.24 -4.87
N PHE A 123 5.02 -24.67 -5.26
CA PHE A 123 6.27 -23.95 -4.99
C PHE A 123 6.22 -22.50 -5.54
N VAL A 124 5.57 -22.30 -6.69
CA VAL A 124 5.41 -20.98 -7.32
C VAL A 124 4.48 -20.08 -6.51
N GLY A 125 3.34 -20.60 -6.03
CA GLY A 125 2.39 -19.85 -5.18
C GLY A 125 3.02 -19.41 -3.86
N ASN A 126 3.76 -20.30 -3.20
CA ASN A 126 4.50 -19.95 -1.98
C ASN A 126 5.60 -18.90 -2.22
N LEU A 127 6.33 -18.99 -3.33
CA LEU A 127 7.34 -17.98 -3.67
C LEU A 127 6.71 -16.61 -3.96
N LEU A 128 5.58 -16.60 -4.65
CA LEU A 128 4.81 -15.38 -4.93
C LEU A 128 4.24 -14.78 -3.64
N GLY A 129 3.74 -15.62 -2.72
CA GLY A 129 3.32 -15.23 -1.38
C GLY A 129 4.47 -14.60 -0.57
N TYR A 130 5.65 -15.23 -0.61
CA TYR A 130 6.86 -14.68 0.00
C TYR A 130 7.21 -13.30 -0.58
N CYS A 131 7.29 -13.17 -1.90
CA CYS A 131 7.70 -11.91 -2.53
C CYS A 131 6.66 -10.79 -2.37
N LEU A 132 5.38 -11.07 -2.61
CA LEU A 132 4.31 -10.05 -2.59
C LEU A 132 3.82 -9.73 -1.17
N GLY A 133 3.94 -10.65 -0.21
CA GLY A 133 3.58 -10.42 1.19
C GLY A 133 4.70 -9.78 2.00
N LEU A 134 5.95 -10.25 1.85
CA LEU A 134 7.08 -9.77 2.63
C LEU A 134 7.44 -8.31 2.29
N TYR A 135 7.32 -7.92 1.02
CA TYR A 135 7.60 -6.55 0.57
C TYR A 135 6.75 -5.48 1.31
N PRO A 136 5.40 -5.53 1.30
CA PRO A 136 4.57 -4.57 2.03
C PRO A 136 4.74 -4.66 3.55
N VAL A 137 5.04 -5.84 4.11
CA VAL A 137 5.35 -5.98 5.56
C VAL A 137 6.64 -5.24 5.91
N LEU A 138 7.73 -5.45 5.17
CA LEU A 138 9.00 -4.75 5.41
C LEU A 138 8.83 -3.23 5.27
N LEU A 139 8.10 -2.79 4.24
CA LEU A 139 7.81 -1.39 4.02
C LEU A 139 6.96 -0.80 5.17
N GLY A 140 5.99 -1.57 5.68
CA GLY A 140 5.21 -1.22 6.87
C GLY A 140 6.06 -1.07 8.12
N ILE A 141 6.99 -1.99 8.39
CA ILE A 141 7.90 -1.95 9.54
C ILE A 141 8.81 -0.72 9.46
N VAL A 142 9.45 -0.50 8.31
CA VAL A 142 10.35 0.64 8.10
C VAL A 142 9.59 1.95 8.34
N THR A 143 8.40 2.09 7.77
CA THR A 143 7.60 3.32 7.89
C THR A 143 7.03 3.52 9.30
N PHE A 144 6.73 2.43 10.02
CA PHE A 144 6.34 2.46 11.42
C PHE A 144 7.50 2.95 12.30
N VAL A 145 8.70 2.41 12.13
CA VAL A 145 9.90 2.83 12.87
C VAL A 145 10.23 4.30 12.59
N TYR A 146 10.19 4.74 11.33
CA TYR A 146 10.35 6.16 10.99
C TYR A 146 9.28 7.04 11.67
N GLY A 147 8.03 6.58 11.72
CA GLY A 147 6.95 7.26 12.42
C GLY A 147 7.21 7.43 13.92
N LEU A 148 7.69 6.38 14.59
CA LEU A 148 8.05 6.41 16.01
C LEU A 148 9.22 7.35 16.30
N PHE A 149 10.29 7.30 15.49
CA PHE A 149 11.46 8.18 15.66
C PHE A 149 11.09 9.68 15.56
N PHE A 150 10.22 10.04 14.62
CA PHE A 150 9.73 11.42 14.49
C PHE A 150 8.86 11.83 15.69
N SER A 151 8.06 10.91 16.24
CA SER A 151 7.25 11.18 17.43
C SER A 151 8.10 11.44 18.68
N THR A 152 9.22 10.74 18.84
CA THR A 152 10.12 10.91 19.99
C THR A 152 10.99 12.17 19.94
N LYS A 153 11.19 12.77 18.75
CA LYS A 153 12.03 13.96 18.58
C LYS A 153 11.27 15.29 18.82
N LEU A 154 9.97 15.21 19.06
CA LEU A 154 9.09 16.35 19.36
C LEU A 154 8.75 16.49 20.87
N ASN A 155 9.20 15.54 21.70
CA ASN A 155 9.23 15.65 23.16
C ASN A 155 10.65 16.01 23.61
#